data_AF-A0A2V7UKC3-F1
#
_entry.id   AF-A0A2V7UKC3-F1
#
_cell.length_a   1.000
_cell.length_b   1.000
_cell.length_c   1.000
_cell.angle_alpha   90.00
_cell.angle_beta   90.00
_cell.angle_gamma   90.00
#
_symmetry.space_group_name_H-M   'P 1'
#
loop_
_entity.id
_entity.type
_entity.pdbx_description
1 polymer ?
#
loop_
_entity_poly.entity_id
_entity_poly.type
_entity_poly.pdbx_seq_one_letter_code
_entity_poly.pdbx_strand_id
1 'polypeptide(L)'
;MDERELRSMIEEVRMGRMSRRHFVQAMIGLGLTAPLAAQMLASAGVAQAQSKGMAYKPTKRGGGGALKTLWWQGATLLNPHFATGTKDQDGSRIFYEPLASWDPDGNLASVLAAEI
;
A
#
# COMPACT_ATOMS: atom_id res chain seq x y z
N MET A 1 17.63 2.60 -35.37
CA MET A 1 17.50 2.00 -34.04
C MET A 1 17.19 0.54 -34.22
N ASP A 2 17.99 -0.33 -33.60
CA ASP A 2 17.70 -1.75 -33.52
C ASP A 2 17.09 -2.14 -32.16
N GLU A 3 16.65 -3.40 -32.02
CA GLU A 3 16.03 -3.89 -30.77
C GLU A 3 17.01 -3.87 -29.59
N ARG A 4 18.31 -4.09 -29.83
CA ARG A 4 19.32 -4.16 -28.76
C ARG A 4 19.57 -2.78 -28.16
N GLU A 5 19.66 -1.75 -29.00
CA GLU A 5 19.74 -0.35 -28.58
C GLU A 5 18.52 0.05 -27.74
N LEU A 6 17.31 -0.32 -28.20
CA LEU A 6 16.08 -0.03 -27.48
C LEU A 6 16.06 -0.68 -26.08
N ARG A 7 16.46 -1.95 -25.98
CA ARG A 7 16.56 -2.65 -24.68
C ARG A 7 17.60 -2.00 -23.77
N SER A 8 18.73 -1.56 -24.32
CA SER A 8 19.76 -0.82 -23.57
C SER A 8 19.19 0.49 -23.01
N MET A 9 18.47 1.26 -23.82
CA MET A 9 17.84 2.52 -23.37
C MET A 9 16.80 2.28 -22.27
N ILE A 10 15.99 1.23 -22.36
CA ILE A 10 15.03 0.87 -21.30
C ILE A 10 15.75 0.54 -20.00
N GLU A 11 16.86 -0.21 -20.05
CA GLU A 11 17.68 -0.53 -18.88
C GLU A 11 18.39 0.70 -18.30
N GLU A 12 18.81 1.66 -19.13
CA GLU A 12 19.34 2.94 -18.65
C GLU A 12 18.29 3.77 -17.90
N VAL A 13 17.02 3.73 -18.33
CA VAL A 13 15.91 4.34 -17.58
C VAL A 13 15.68 3.62 -16.27
N ARG A 14 15.73 2.27 -16.26
CA ARG A 14 15.59 1.45 -15.05
C ARG A 14 16.69 1.71 -14.02
N MET A 15 17.93 1.86 -14.48
CA MET A 15 19.09 2.18 -13.64
C MET A 15 19.16 3.67 -13.25
N GLY A 16 18.24 4.51 -13.72
CA GLY A 16 18.21 5.94 -13.43
C GLY A 16 19.30 6.77 -14.13
N ARG A 17 20.02 6.18 -15.09
CA ARG A 17 21.04 6.87 -15.91
C ARG A 17 20.41 7.70 -17.03
N MET A 18 19.22 7.31 -17.49
CA MET A 18 18.40 8.07 -18.43
C MET A 18 17.07 8.45 -17.77
N SER A 19 16.59 9.67 -18.00
CA SER A 19 15.25 10.05 -17.54
C SER A 19 14.16 9.48 -18.45
N ARG A 20 12.99 9.14 -17.88
CA ARG A 20 11.82 8.72 -18.66
C ARG A 20 11.43 9.73 -19.74
N ARG A 21 11.55 11.03 -19.44
CA ARG A 21 11.28 12.12 -20.38
C ARG A 21 12.20 12.06 -21.60
N HIS A 22 13.50 11.84 -21.36
CA HIS A 22 14.48 11.76 -22.44
C HIS A 22 14.22 10.55 -23.33
N PHE A 23 13.90 9.38 -22.74
CA PHE A 23 13.48 8.19 -23.50
C PHE A 23 12.25 8.47 -24.37
N VAL A 24 11.20 9.06 -23.80
CA VAL A 24 9.96 9.39 -24.54
C VAL A 24 10.25 10.38 -25.68
N GLN A 25 11.09 11.40 -25.46
CA GLN A 25 11.48 12.34 -26.50
C GLN A 25 12.26 11.66 -27.63
N ALA A 26 13.17 10.73 -27.32
CA ALA A 26 13.90 9.97 -28.32
C ALA A 26 12.96 9.07 -29.15
N MET A 27 12.01 8.39 -28.50
CA MET A 27 11.01 7.57 -29.21
C MET A 27 10.11 8.42 -30.11
N ILE A 28 9.72 9.62 -29.67
CA ILE A 28 8.99 10.58 -30.50
C ILE A 28 9.80 11.01 -31.72
N GLY A 29 11.10 11.27 -31.56
CA GLY A 29 12.01 11.59 -32.66
C GLY A 29 12.13 10.47 -33.71
N LEU A 30 11.84 9.23 -33.32
CA LEU A 30 11.82 8.05 -34.21
C LEU A 30 10.42 7.76 -34.79
N GLY A 31 9.43 8.62 -34.53
CA GLY A 31 8.07 8.51 -35.08
C GLY A 31 7.08 7.73 -34.21
N LEU A 32 7.42 7.38 -32.96
CA LEU A 32 6.50 6.77 -32.01
C LEU A 32 5.67 7.85 -31.30
N THR A 33 4.48 7.49 -30.84
CA THR A 33 3.66 8.39 -30.02
C THR A 33 4.08 8.34 -28.55
N ALA A 34 3.85 9.42 -27.81
CA ALA A 34 4.15 9.47 -26.38
C ALA A 34 3.49 8.35 -25.56
N PRO A 35 2.20 7.98 -25.79
CA PRO A 35 1.57 6.87 -25.09
C PRO A 35 2.22 5.51 -25.39
N LEU A 36 2.64 5.28 -26.63
CA LEU A 36 3.31 4.04 -27.02
C LEU A 36 4.69 3.93 -26.37
N ALA A 37 5.47 5.01 -26.37
CA ALA A 37 6.77 5.07 -25.67
C ALA A 37 6.62 4.85 -24.15
N ALA A 38 5.57 5.42 -23.54
CA ALA A 38 5.28 5.19 -22.13
C ALA A 38 4.89 3.72 -21.83
N GLN A 39 4.13 3.09 -22.74
CA GLN A 39 3.78 1.66 -22.64
C GLN A 39 5.02 0.75 -22.69
N MET A 40 6.02 1.08 -23.50
CA MET A 40 7.27 0.31 -23.57
C MET A 40 8.04 0.32 -22.23
N LEU A 41 8.03 1.46 -21.53
CA LEU A 41 8.59 1.54 -20.17
C LEU A 41 7.71 0.79 -19.15
N ALA A 42 6.40 0.77 -19.34
CA ALA A 42 5.46 0.08 -18.46
C ALA A 42 5.57 -1.45 -18.57
N SER A 43 5.64 -1.98 -19.78
CA SER A 43 5.83 -3.41 -20.02
C SER A 43 7.17 -3.92 -19.49
N ALA A 44 8.19 -3.06 -19.42
CA ALA A 44 9.49 -3.36 -18.83
C ALA A 44 9.55 -3.20 -17.29
N GLY A 45 8.42 -2.91 -16.62
CA GLY A 45 8.36 -2.73 -15.16
C GLY A 45 8.98 -1.42 -14.66
N VAL A 46 9.22 -0.46 -15.56
CA VAL A 46 9.86 0.83 -15.23
C VAL A 46 8.83 1.92 -14.90
N ALA A 47 7.52 1.69 -15.10
CA ALA A 47 6.50 2.76 -15.07
C ALA A 47 5.82 3.06 -13.72
N GLN A 48 6.09 2.35 -12.62
CA GLN A 48 5.65 2.87 -11.32
C GLN A 48 6.73 3.74 -10.70
N ALA A 49 6.52 5.06 -10.69
CA ALA A 49 7.13 5.86 -9.64
C ALA A 49 6.54 5.35 -8.32
N GLN A 50 7.31 4.61 -7.52
CA GLN A 50 6.95 4.48 -6.11
C GLN A 50 6.87 5.91 -5.58
N SER A 51 5.68 6.35 -5.19
CA SER A 51 5.59 7.55 -4.37
C SER A 51 6.53 7.30 -3.20
N LYS A 52 7.55 8.17 -3.06
CA LYS A 52 8.46 8.12 -1.93
C LYS A 52 7.57 8.38 -0.71
N GLY A 53 7.12 7.29 -0.08
CA GLY A 53 6.18 7.35 1.02
C GLY A 53 6.73 8.33 2.05
N MET A 54 5.90 9.27 2.48
CA MET A 54 6.29 10.23 3.50
C MET A 54 6.83 9.44 4.69
N ALA A 55 8.12 9.56 4.97
CA ALA A 55 8.79 8.79 6.01
C ALA A 55 8.33 9.33 7.36
N TYR A 56 7.19 8.84 7.82
CA TYR A 56 6.66 9.15 9.13
C TYR A 56 7.62 8.59 10.18
N LYS A 57 8.22 9.46 10.99
CA LYS A 57 9.13 9.11 12.08
C LYS A 57 8.39 9.35 13.40
N PRO A 58 7.76 8.32 14.00
CA PRO A 58 7.13 8.48 15.30
C PRO A 58 8.20 8.83 16.34
N THR A 59 7.94 9.84 17.18
CA THR A 59 8.89 10.31 18.21
C THR A 59 8.79 9.56 19.54
N LYS A 60 7.79 8.67 19.68
CA LYS A 60 7.53 7.85 20.87
C LYS A 60 6.81 6.54 20.50
N ARG A 61 6.76 5.56 21.41
CA ARG A 61 5.89 4.38 21.27
C ARG A 61 4.44 4.83 21.14
N GLY A 62 3.69 4.25 20.19
CA GLY A 62 2.35 4.72 19.84
C GLY A 62 2.32 6.12 19.23
N GLY A 63 3.46 6.64 18.75
CA GLY A 63 3.59 8.00 18.27
C GLY A 63 2.80 8.33 17.01
N GLY A 64 2.16 7.33 16.36
CA GLY A 64 1.35 7.43 15.15
C GLY A 64 1.91 6.59 14.00
N GLY A 65 1.37 6.79 12.80
CA GLY A 65 1.80 6.10 11.57
C GLY A 65 0.95 4.87 11.23
N ALA A 66 1.26 4.24 10.10
CA ALA A 66 0.52 3.07 9.64
C ALA A 66 0.88 1.83 10.47
N LEU A 67 -0.09 1.30 11.21
CA LEU A 67 -0.01 -0.03 11.81
C LEU A 67 -0.49 -1.06 10.77
N LYS A 68 0.37 -2.03 10.44
CA LYS A 68 0.01 -3.18 9.60
C LYS A 68 0.04 -4.44 10.46
N THR A 69 -1.07 -5.13 10.52
CA THR A 69 -1.27 -6.36 11.27
C THR A 69 -1.61 -7.50 10.32
N LEU A 70 -1.20 -8.72 10.68
CA LEU A 70 -1.46 -9.93 9.91
C LEU A 70 -2.33 -10.86 10.73
N TRP A 71 -3.43 -11.31 10.15
CA TRP A 71 -4.25 -12.39 10.68
C TRP A 71 -4.12 -13.62 9.78
N TRP A 72 -4.29 -14.80 10.39
CA TRP A 72 -4.32 -16.06 9.66
C TRP A 72 -5.48 -16.14 8.65
N GLN A 73 -6.60 -15.47 8.94
CA GLN A 73 -7.75 -15.32 8.05
C GLN A 73 -8.18 -13.86 8.00
N GLY A 74 -8.59 -13.37 6.82
CA GLY A 74 -9.13 -12.02 6.66
C GLY A 74 -10.57 -11.89 7.14
N ALA A 75 -10.91 -10.71 7.70
CA ALA A 75 -12.30 -10.37 8.00
C ALA A 75 -13.14 -10.40 6.72
N THR A 76 -14.29 -11.04 6.76
CA THR A 76 -15.25 -11.16 5.64
C THR A 76 -16.44 -10.23 5.80
N LEU A 77 -16.70 -9.76 7.03
CA LEU A 77 -17.72 -8.76 7.33
C LEU A 77 -17.31 -7.92 8.55
N LEU A 78 -17.92 -6.75 8.66
CA LEU A 78 -17.71 -5.79 9.75
C LEU A 78 -19.04 -5.53 10.46
N ASN A 79 -19.74 -6.60 10.85
CA ASN A 79 -20.96 -6.53 11.63
C ASN A 79 -20.82 -7.47 12.84
N PRO A 80 -20.72 -6.94 14.07
CA PRO A 80 -20.51 -7.76 15.25
C PRO A 80 -21.67 -8.73 15.54
N HIS A 81 -22.90 -8.44 15.10
CA HIS A 81 -24.05 -9.32 15.31
C HIS A 81 -24.03 -10.57 14.41
N PHE A 82 -23.32 -10.51 13.28
CA PHE A 82 -23.18 -11.64 12.35
C PHE A 82 -21.77 -12.24 12.35
N ALA A 83 -20.87 -11.73 13.19
CA ALA A 83 -19.51 -12.23 13.31
C ALA A 83 -19.49 -13.57 14.06
N THR A 84 -19.22 -14.66 13.33
CA THR A 84 -19.17 -16.02 13.90
C THR A 84 -17.76 -16.46 14.34
N GLY A 85 -16.72 -15.67 14.02
CA GLY A 85 -15.34 -15.99 14.38
C GLY A 85 -14.51 -14.77 14.74
N THR A 86 -13.38 -15.01 15.40
CA THR A 86 -12.50 -13.97 15.96
C THR A 86 -12.02 -12.98 14.91
N LYS A 87 -11.76 -13.40 13.68
CA LYS A 87 -11.33 -12.51 12.57
C LYS A 87 -12.34 -11.38 12.29
N ASP A 88 -13.64 -11.68 12.34
CA ASP A 88 -14.70 -10.72 12.03
C ASP A 88 -15.02 -9.88 13.27
N GLN A 89 -14.89 -10.45 14.47
CA GLN A 89 -14.99 -9.73 15.74
C GLN A 89 -13.86 -8.70 15.87
N ASP A 90 -12.60 -9.11 15.67
CA ASP A 90 -11.42 -8.25 15.70
C ASP A 90 -11.51 -7.14 14.65
N GLY A 91 -11.91 -7.47 13.42
CA GLY A 91 -12.12 -6.48 12.37
C GLY A 91 -13.20 -5.44 12.74
N SER A 92 -14.28 -5.89 13.37
CA SER A 92 -15.36 -5.00 13.82
C SER A 92 -14.92 -4.05 14.94
N ARG A 93 -13.92 -4.41 15.77
CA ARG A 93 -13.40 -3.53 16.84
C ARG A 93 -12.78 -2.23 16.35
N ILE A 94 -12.44 -2.13 15.08
CA ILE A 94 -11.93 -0.87 14.48
C ILE A 94 -13.08 0.15 14.29
N PHE A 95 -14.32 -0.32 14.15
CA PHE A 95 -15.48 0.50 13.79
C PHE A 95 -16.52 0.63 14.91
N TYR A 96 -16.52 -0.28 15.89
CA TYR A 96 -17.50 -0.34 16.95
C TYR A 96 -16.85 -0.33 18.33
N GLU A 97 -17.42 0.48 19.23
CA GLU A 97 -17.08 0.49 20.65
C GLU A 97 -18.14 -0.29 21.44
N PRO A 98 -17.75 -1.28 22.27
CA PRO A 98 -18.68 -2.06 23.08
C PRO A 98 -19.09 -1.28 24.35
N LEU A 99 -20.02 -1.85 25.11
CA LEU A 99 -20.23 -1.42 26.50
C LEU A 99 -19.02 -1.80 27.40
N ALA A 100 -18.49 -3.01 27.25
CA ALA A 100 -17.34 -3.51 28.01
C ALA A 100 -16.45 -4.43 27.16
N SER A 101 -15.21 -4.65 27.61
CA SER A 101 -14.25 -5.58 27.00
C SER A 101 -13.37 -6.23 28.08
N TRP A 102 -12.64 -7.28 27.70
CA TRP A 102 -11.69 -7.93 28.59
C TRP A 102 -10.35 -7.21 28.51
N ASP A 103 -9.77 -6.89 29.67
CA ASP A 103 -8.41 -6.37 29.75
C ASP A 103 -7.37 -7.50 29.54
N PRO A 104 -6.07 -7.20 29.42
CA PRO A 104 -5.03 -8.21 29.24
C PRO A 104 -4.88 -9.21 30.41
N ASP A 105 -5.36 -8.85 31.60
CA ASP A 105 -5.34 -9.70 32.79
C ASP A 105 -6.61 -10.57 32.91
N GLY A 106 -7.57 -10.39 32.00
CA GLY A 106 -8.82 -11.15 31.94
C GLY A 106 -9.93 -10.57 32.83
N ASN A 107 -9.80 -9.32 33.30
CA ASN A 107 -10.87 -8.64 34.02
C ASN A 107 -11.80 -7.91 33.05
N LEU A 108 -13.06 -7.76 33.45
CA LEU A 108 -14.03 -7.00 32.68
C LEU A 108 -13.79 -5.50 32.89
N ALA A 109 -13.53 -4.78 31.80
CA ALA A 109 -13.27 -3.35 31.78
C ALA A 109 -14.37 -2.60 31.02
N SER A 110 -14.84 -1.49 31.59
CA SER A 110 -15.80 -0.59 30.94
C SER A 110 -15.17 0.10 29.73
N VAL A 111 -15.95 0.21 28.65
CA VAL A 111 -15.60 1.05 27.51
C VAL A 111 -16.64 2.17 27.37
N LEU A 112 -17.84 1.87 26.88
CA LEU A 112 -18.95 2.83 26.86
C LEU A 112 -19.87 2.74 28.08
N ALA A 113 -19.85 1.62 28.80
CA ALA A 113 -20.61 1.49 30.04
C ALA A 113 -20.10 2.47 31.11
N ALA A 114 -21.01 3.05 31.87
CA ALA A 114 -20.66 3.94 32.98
C ALA A 114 -20.10 3.19 34.20
N GLU A 115 -20.52 1.93 34.37
CA GLU A 115 -20.13 1.04 35.48
C GLU A 115 -20.10 -0.42 35.01
N ILE A 116 -19.38 -1.26 35.78
CA ILE A 116 -19.19 -2.71 35.57
C ILE A 116 -19.88 -3.50 36.66
#